data_AF-A0AAV1E0A2-F1
#
_entry.id   AF-A0AAV1E0A2-F1
#
_cell.length_a   1.000
_cell.length_b   1.000
_cell.length_c   1.000
_cell.angle_alpha   90.00
_cell.angle_beta   90.00
_cell.angle_gamma   90.00
#
_symmetry.space_group_name_H-M   'P 1'
#
loop_
_entity.id
_entity.type
_entity.pdbx_description
1 polymer ?
#
loop_
_entity_poly.entity_id
_entity_poly.type
_entity_poly.pdbx_seq_one_letter_code
_entity_poly.pdbx_strand_id
1 'polypeptide(L)'
;MARFWNFCWTVGPLVVEVYGGSNDAEFGSILDFFLTSYGLKSMEVQMRRRNVRRRQSCSAKGKHSLAQREQSSLSTMARGLKKHLKRLNAPKHWMLDKLGGAFAPKPSSGPHKSRESFPLLLILRNRLKYALTYREVIAILMQRHVLVDGKVRTDKTYPSGFMDVISIPKTGENFRLLYDTKGRFRLHSLRDEEAKFKLCKVRSVQFGQKGIPYLNTYDGRTIRYPDPLIKANDTIKLDLETNKITDFIKFDVGNVVMVTGGRNRGRVGVIKNREKHKGSFETIHVQDATGHEFATRLGNVFTIGKGSKPWVSLPKGKGIKLSVIEEQKKRLAAQSATTA
;
A
#
# COMPACT_ATOMS: atom_id res chain seq x y z
N MET A 1 -42.21 16.20 5.63
CA MET A 1 -41.80 16.30 7.05
C MET A 1 -41.49 17.75 7.35
N ALA A 2 -42.34 18.39 8.15
CA ALA A 2 -42.21 19.79 8.56
C ALA A 2 -40.91 20.02 9.34
N ARG A 3 -40.21 21.12 9.05
CA ARG A 3 -39.12 21.63 9.89
C ARG A 3 -39.71 22.64 10.87
N PHE A 4 -39.77 22.28 12.15
CA PHE A 4 -39.99 23.24 13.22
C PHE A 4 -38.69 24.03 13.43
N TRP A 5 -38.80 25.36 13.46
CA TRP A 5 -37.71 26.23 13.89
C TRP A 5 -38.13 26.92 15.18
N ASN A 6 -37.14 27.18 16.03
CA ASN A 6 -37.32 27.89 17.28
C ASN A 6 -36.40 29.13 17.22
N PHE A 7 -36.98 30.32 17.32
CA PHE A 7 -36.21 31.56 17.38
C PHE A 7 -36.41 32.19 18.77
N CYS A 8 -35.31 32.37 19.49
CA CYS A 8 -35.25 33.09 20.75
C CYS A 8 -34.55 34.42 20.49
N TRP A 9 -35.24 35.53 20.75
CA TRP A 9 -34.64 36.87 20.79
C TRP A 9 -34.57 37.34 22.24
N THR A 10 -33.45 37.96 22.62
CA THR A 10 -33.28 38.63 23.90
C THR A 10 -33.13 40.13 23.67
N VAL A 11 -34.00 40.92 24.31
CA VAL A 11 -33.81 42.36 24.49
C VAL A 11 -34.08 42.64 25.97
N GLY A 12 -33.02 42.60 26.80
CA GLY A 12 -33.15 42.78 28.25
C GLY A 12 -33.72 41.54 28.99
N PRO A 13 -34.26 41.69 30.23
CA PRO A 13 -34.42 40.59 31.18
C PRO A 13 -35.69 39.73 30.99
N LEU A 14 -36.31 39.72 29.81
CA LEU A 14 -37.45 38.86 29.48
C LEU A 14 -37.17 38.07 28.21
N VAL A 15 -37.39 36.76 28.25
CA VAL A 15 -37.25 35.84 27.12
C VAL A 15 -38.66 35.43 26.67
N VAL A 16 -38.96 35.61 25.38
CA VAL A 16 -40.21 35.15 24.75
C VAL A 16 -39.83 34.14 23.66
N GLU A 17 -40.37 32.92 23.75
CA GLU A 17 -40.24 31.89 22.72
C GLU A 17 -41.52 31.80 21.89
N VAL A 18 -41.38 31.77 20.55
CA VAL A 18 -42.49 31.57 19.61
C VAL A 18 -42.15 30.41 18.68
N TYR A 19 -43.04 29.42 18.60
CA TYR A 19 -42.91 28.23 17.76
C TYR A 19 -43.89 28.30 16.59
N GLY A 20 -43.43 28.08 15.35
CA GLY A 20 -44.30 28.01 14.16
C GLY A 20 -43.60 27.47 12.91
N GLY A 21 -44.32 26.71 12.06
CA GLY A 21 -43.77 26.03 10.89
C GLY A 21 -44.61 26.15 9.60
N SER A 22 -43.91 26.41 8.46
CA SER A 22 -44.32 26.39 7.03
C SER A 22 -45.46 27.35 6.61
N ASN A 23 -45.51 28.05 5.46
CA ASN A 23 -44.87 28.01 4.13
C ASN A 23 -44.59 29.45 3.62
N ASP A 24 -43.61 29.62 2.72
CA ASP A 24 -42.96 30.88 2.31
C ASP A 24 -43.77 31.90 1.46
N ALA A 25 -45.07 32.13 1.73
CA ALA A 25 -45.89 33.03 0.90
C ALA A 25 -46.64 34.16 1.62
N GLU A 26 -46.60 34.28 2.94
CA GLU A 26 -47.45 35.25 3.68
C GLU A 26 -46.71 36.23 4.60
N PHE A 27 -45.39 36.35 4.52
CA PHE A 27 -44.62 37.28 5.36
C PHE A 27 -44.60 38.74 4.90
N GLY A 28 -45.05 39.02 3.66
CA GLY A 28 -45.00 40.36 3.07
C GLY A 28 -46.12 41.31 3.52
N SER A 29 -47.25 40.79 4.02
CA SER A 29 -48.46 41.60 4.24
C SER A 29 -48.64 42.12 5.66
N ILE A 30 -47.81 41.71 6.63
CA ILE A 30 -47.92 42.10 8.05
C ILE A 30 -46.97 43.26 8.42
N LEU A 31 -45.88 43.46 7.67
CA LEU A 31 -44.91 44.54 7.96
C LEU A 31 -45.37 45.92 7.43
N ASP A 32 -46.16 45.92 6.35
CA ASP A 32 -46.69 47.14 5.73
C ASP A 32 -47.85 47.79 6.51
N PHE A 33 -48.45 47.08 7.48
CA PHE A 33 -49.50 47.63 8.34
C PHE A 33 -48.96 48.38 9.58
N PHE A 34 -47.71 48.12 9.98
CA PHE A 34 -47.14 48.66 11.22
C PHE A 34 -46.37 49.98 11.06
N LEU A 35 -45.92 50.30 9.83
CA LEU A 35 -45.08 51.48 9.57
C LEU A 35 -45.86 52.75 9.22
N THR A 36 -47.19 52.68 9.11
CA THR A 36 -48.06 53.83 8.81
C THR A 36 -48.45 54.65 10.06
N SER A 37 -48.12 54.19 11.28
CA SER A 37 -48.49 54.86 12.54
C SER A 37 -47.42 55.76 13.17
N TYR A 38 -46.21 55.87 12.62
CA TYR A 38 -45.15 56.72 13.18
C TYR A 38 -44.61 57.69 12.12
N GLY A 39 -45.41 58.73 11.84
CA GLY A 39 -45.07 59.79 10.91
C GLY A 39 -43.84 60.60 11.30
N LEU A 40 -42.69 60.30 10.68
CA LEU A 40 -41.52 61.17 10.62
C LEU A 40 -41.17 61.41 9.14
N LYS A 41 -41.93 62.31 8.53
CA LYS A 41 -41.65 62.94 7.22
C LYS A 41 -40.58 64.01 7.41
N SER A 42 -39.33 63.69 7.13
CA SER A 42 -38.38 64.69 6.62
C SER A 42 -37.32 64.02 5.77
N MET A 43 -36.98 64.66 4.65
CA MET A 43 -36.03 64.24 3.61
C MET A 43 -36.56 63.31 2.50
N GLU A 44 -37.77 63.58 2.02
CA GLU A 44 -38.26 63.17 0.69
C GLU A 44 -37.77 64.11 -0.43
N VAL A 45 -36.54 64.65 -0.32
CA VAL A 45 -35.90 65.48 -1.36
C VAL A 45 -34.41 65.12 -1.48
N GLN A 46 -34.09 63.85 -1.72
CA GLN A 46 -32.77 63.47 -2.28
C GLN A 46 -32.68 62.05 -2.88
N MET A 47 -33.78 61.28 -2.94
CA MET A 47 -33.78 59.93 -3.53
C MET A 47 -34.48 59.79 -4.89
N ARG A 48 -34.99 60.88 -5.50
CA ARG A 48 -35.55 60.82 -6.88
C ARG A 48 -34.58 61.22 -8.01
N ARG A 49 -33.33 61.60 -7.71
CA ARG A 49 -32.28 61.84 -8.74
C ARG A 49 -31.13 60.82 -8.76
N ARG A 50 -31.17 59.74 -7.96
CA ARG A 50 -30.16 58.65 -8.02
C ARG A 50 -30.62 57.38 -8.76
N ASN A 51 -31.90 57.27 -9.12
CA ASN A 51 -32.46 56.03 -9.67
C ASN A 51 -32.41 55.85 -11.19
N VAL A 52 -31.81 56.79 -11.94
CA VAL A 52 -31.57 56.63 -13.39
C VAL A 52 -30.08 56.51 -13.76
N ARG A 53 -29.13 56.79 -12.82
CA ARG A 53 -27.69 56.55 -13.03
C ARG A 53 -27.11 55.31 -12.32
N ARG A 54 -27.90 54.58 -11.54
CA ARG A 54 -27.50 53.28 -10.94
C ARG A 54 -27.96 52.04 -11.70
N ARG A 55 -28.77 52.19 -12.75
CA ARG A 55 -29.12 51.08 -13.68
C ARG A 55 -28.09 50.85 -14.80
N GLN A 56 -27.06 51.67 -14.92
CA GLN A 56 -25.93 51.45 -15.85
C GLN A 56 -24.55 51.30 -15.16
N SER A 57 -24.49 51.29 -13.83
CA SER A 57 -23.22 51.08 -13.08
C SER A 57 -23.22 49.86 -12.15
N CYS A 58 -24.35 49.15 -12.02
CA CYS A 58 -24.45 47.91 -11.23
C CYS A 58 -24.45 46.62 -12.08
N SER A 59 -23.83 46.64 -13.27
CA SER A 59 -23.60 45.44 -14.10
C SER A 59 -22.14 44.94 -14.06
N ALA A 60 -21.21 45.67 -13.43
CA ALA A 60 -19.77 45.36 -13.54
C ALA A 60 -19.02 45.17 -12.21
N LYS A 61 -19.68 45.23 -11.04
CA LYS A 61 -18.99 45.12 -9.72
C LYS A 61 -19.75 44.26 -8.70
N GLY A 62 -20.35 43.17 -9.16
CA GLY A 62 -21.09 42.23 -8.30
C GLY A 62 -20.88 40.75 -8.65
N LYS A 63 -19.88 40.43 -9.49
CA LYS A 63 -19.54 39.04 -9.87
C LYS A 63 -18.18 38.57 -9.33
N HIS A 64 -17.51 39.37 -8.50
CA HIS A 64 -16.25 39.00 -7.86
C HIS A 64 -16.39 38.61 -6.38
N SER A 65 -17.52 38.81 -5.72
CA SER A 65 -17.68 38.51 -4.28
C SER A 65 -18.37 37.19 -3.96
N LEU A 66 -18.96 36.51 -4.95
CA LEU A 66 -19.56 35.17 -4.79
C LEU A 66 -18.77 34.06 -5.49
N ALA A 67 -17.94 34.38 -6.50
CA ALA A 67 -16.99 33.45 -7.08
C ALA A 67 -15.68 33.31 -6.26
N GLN A 68 -15.40 34.24 -5.34
CA GLN A 68 -14.23 34.19 -4.46
C GLN A 68 -14.52 33.65 -3.04
N ARG A 69 -15.78 33.33 -2.72
CA ARG A 69 -16.19 32.72 -1.44
C ARG A 69 -16.44 31.22 -1.49
N GLU A 70 -16.39 30.60 -2.67
CA GLU A 70 -16.35 29.13 -2.84
C GLU A 70 -14.97 28.59 -3.23
N GLN A 71 -13.94 29.44 -3.31
CA GLN A 71 -12.58 29.05 -3.70
C GLN A 71 -11.51 29.33 -2.64
N SER A 72 -11.92 29.45 -1.37
CA SER A 72 -11.02 29.44 -0.22
C SER A 72 -11.58 28.49 0.86
N SER A 73 -11.31 27.18 0.80
CA SER A 73 -10.32 26.57 1.72
C SER A 73 -10.22 25.03 1.61
N LEU A 74 -10.33 24.41 0.43
CA LEU A 74 -10.03 22.97 0.27
C LEU A 74 -8.62 22.73 -0.28
N SER A 75 -7.59 23.24 0.38
CA SER A 75 -6.23 22.65 0.27
C SER A 75 -5.24 23.20 1.29
N THR A 76 -5.30 22.67 2.52
CA THR A 76 -4.11 22.72 3.39
C THR A 76 -3.77 21.33 3.93
N MET A 77 -3.63 20.36 3.02
CA MET A 77 -3.14 19.04 3.38
C MET A 77 -1.67 18.87 3.03
N ALA A 78 -0.81 19.32 3.92
CA ALA A 78 0.44 18.61 4.18
C ALA A 78 1.10 19.13 5.45
N ARG A 79 0.94 18.44 6.60
CA ARG A 79 2.04 18.32 7.56
C ARG A 79 2.03 16.94 8.24
N GLY A 80 3.05 16.14 7.98
CA GLY A 80 3.34 14.87 8.66
C GLY A 80 3.08 13.58 7.86
N LEU A 81 3.45 12.44 8.47
CA LEU A 81 3.30 11.12 7.89
C LEU A 81 1.81 10.74 7.79
N LYS A 82 1.32 10.46 6.58
CA LYS A 82 -0.06 9.97 6.35
C LYS A 82 -0.28 8.66 7.12
N LYS A 83 -1.35 8.50 7.90
CA LYS A 83 -1.62 7.25 8.66
C LYS A 83 -2.52 6.25 7.94
N HIS A 84 -3.28 6.70 6.94
CA HIS A 84 -4.28 5.88 6.26
C HIS A 84 -3.88 5.57 4.81
N LEU A 85 -4.34 4.42 4.31
CA LEU A 85 -4.22 4.00 2.92
C LEU A 85 -5.62 3.76 2.35
N LYS A 86 -6.00 4.51 1.31
CA LYS A 86 -7.25 4.27 0.59
C LYS A 86 -7.14 2.97 -0.20
N ARG A 87 -8.21 2.17 -0.23
CA ARG A 87 -8.20 0.83 -0.83
C ARG A 87 -7.89 0.85 -2.32
N LEU A 88 -8.41 1.83 -3.05
CA LEU A 88 -8.15 2.03 -4.48
C LEU A 88 -6.67 2.30 -4.78
N ASN A 89 -5.93 2.89 -3.84
CA ASN A 89 -4.49 3.15 -3.95
C ASN A 89 -3.63 2.02 -3.34
N ALA A 90 -4.25 0.93 -2.87
CA ALA A 90 -3.50 -0.20 -2.37
C ALA A 90 -2.72 -0.89 -3.51
N PRO A 91 -1.59 -1.55 -3.20
CA PRO A 91 -0.86 -2.31 -4.20
C PRO A 91 -1.74 -3.37 -4.89
N LYS A 92 -1.82 -3.32 -6.23
CA LYS A 92 -2.68 -4.22 -7.02
C LYS A 92 -2.42 -5.71 -6.77
N HIS A 93 -1.18 -6.07 -6.43
CA HIS A 93 -0.78 -7.46 -6.18
C HIS A 93 -1.37 -8.05 -4.88
N TRP A 94 -1.97 -7.23 -4.01
CA TRP A 94 -2.69 -7.70 -2.82
C TRP A 94 -4.03 -8.36 -3.15
N MET A 95 -4.58 -8.10 -4.34
CA MET A 95 -5.89 -8.59 -4.78
C MET A 95 -6.99 -8.24 -3.77
N LEU A 96 -7.00 -6.98 -3.33
CA LEU A 96 -8.12 -6.44 -2.59
C LEU A 96 -9.26 -6.14 -3.55
N ASP A 97 -10.46 -6.46 -3.11
CA ASP A 97 -11.71 -6.11 -3.75
C ASP A 97 -11.95 -4.59 -3.69
N LYS A 98 -12.73 -4.05 -4.65
CA LYS A 98 -13.01 -2.61 -4.71
C LYS A 98 -14.07 -2.17 -3.69
N LEU A 99 -15.01 -3.04 -3.34
CA LEU A 99 -16.24 -2.68 -2.61
C LEU A 99 -16.24 -3.03 -1.12
N GLY A 100 -15.36 -3.88 -0.61
CA GLY A 100 -15.35 -4.36 0.77
C GLY A 100 -14.85 -3.37 1.82
N GLY A 101 -15.06 -2.07 1.59
CA GLY A 101 -14.75 -0.95 2.49
C GLY A 101 -13.83 0.12 1.88
N ALA A 102 -13.80 1.33 2.44
CA ALA A 102 -13.07 2.46 1.85
C ALA A 102 -11.53 2.41 2.02
N PHE A 103 -11.03 1.68 3.03
CA PHE A 103 -9.62 1.68 3.42
C PHE A 103 -8.97 0.31 3.26
N ALA A 104 -7.67 0.30 3.03
CA ALA A 104 -6.84 -0.89 3.07
C ALA A 104 -5.92 -0.86 4.31
N PRO A 105 -5.46 -2.02 4.80
CA PRO A 105 -4.45 -2.07 5.85
C PRO A 105 -3.18 -1.36 5.36
N LYS A 106 -2.81 -0.26 6.03
CA LYS A 106 -1.56 0.43 5.76
C LYS A 106 -0.43 -0.37 6.42
N PRO A 107 0.60 -0.83 5.69
CA PRO A 107 1.72 -1.54 6.30
C PRO A 107 2.47 -0.59 7.24
N SER A 108 2.85 -1.12 8.40
CA SER A 108 3.72 -0.42 9.35
C SER A 108 5.11 -0.22 8.71
N SER A 109 5.88 0.76 9.21
CA SER A 109 7.30 0.86 8.84
C SER A 109 8.04 -0.35 9.41
N GLY A 110 8.74 -1.10 8.56
CA GLY A 110 9.41 -2.33 8.94
C GLY A 110 10.43 -2.77 7.91
N PRO A 111 10.80 -4.07 7.89
CA PRO A 111 11.86 -4.61 7.03
C PRO A 111 11.68 -4.29 5.53
N HIS A 112 10.46 -4.47 5.03
CA HIS A 112 10.15 -4.41 3.61
C HIS A 112 9.42 -3.12 3.24
N LYS A 113 9.62 -2.68 1.99
CA LYS A 113 8.90 -1.51 1.45
C LYS A 113 7.41 -1.80 1.34
N SER A 114 6.57 -0.80 1.61
CA SER A 114 5.10 -0.94 1.60
C SER A 114 4.49 -1.47 0.29
N ARG A 115 5.11 -1.19 -0.87
CA ARG A 115 4.67 -1.68 -2.20
C ARG A 115 5.26 -3.04 -2.58
N GLU A 116 6.23 -3.53 -1.82
CA GLU A 116 6.92 -4.83 -1.97
C GLU A 116 6.70 -5.72 -0.75
N SER A 117 5.69 -5.41 0.08
CA SER A 117 5.33 -6.16 1.28
C SER A 117 3.88 -6.59 1.25
N PHE A 118 3.56 -7.58 2.08
CA PHE A 118 2.25 -8.14 2.27
C PHE A 118 1.93 -8.18 3.79
N PRO A 119 1.00 -7.34 4.27
CA PRO A 119 0.66 -7.27 5.69
C PRO A 119 0.19 -8.61 6.28
N LEU A 120 0.59 -8.93 7.51
CA LEU A 120 0.15 -10.14 8.23
C LEU A 120 -1.38 -10.31 8.25
N LEU A 121 -2.11 -9.20 8.37
CA LEU A 121 -3.56 -9.25 8.33
C LEU A 121 -4.14 -9.78 7.01
N LEU A 122 -3.51 -9.46 5.86
CA LEU A 122 -3.94 -9.99 4.57
C LEU A 122 -3.53 -11.45 4.38
N ILE A 123 -2.47 -11.90 5.05
CA ILE A 123 -2.01 -13.30 5.05
C ILE A 123 -3.04 -14.16 5.75
N LEU A 124 -3.37 -13.84 7.00
CA LEU A 124 -4.28 -14.63 7.82
C LEU A 124 -5.72 -14.62 7.27
N ARG A 125 -6.21 -13.46 6.82
CA ARG A 125 -7.59 -13.30 6.35
C ARG A 125 -7.81 -13.70 4.89
N ASN A 126 -7.05 -13.12 3.96
CA ASN A 126 -7.34 -13.25 2.53
C ASN A 126 -6.66 -14.47 1.89
N ARG A 127 -5.52 -14.93 2.42
CA ARG A 127 -4.75 -16.06 1.85
C ARG A 127 -5.07 -17.37 2.55
N LEU A 128 -4.78 -17.45 3.85
CA LEU A 128 -4.95 -18.66 4.64
C LEU A 128 -6.40 -18.87 5.08
N LYS A 129 -7.21 -17.80 5.12
CA LYS A 129 -8.62 -17.82 5.52
C LYS A 129 -8.86 -18.38 6.94
N TYR A 130 -7.89 -18.22 7.84
CA TYR A 130 -8.06 -18.56 9.26
C TYR A 130 -8.91 -17.54 10.02
N ALA A 131 -9.02 -16.32 9.48
CA ALA A 131 -9.89 -15.28 10.00
C ALA A 131 -10.79 -14.78 8.87
N LEU A 132 -12.03 -14.42 9.23
CA LEU A 132 -12.99 -13.76 8.36
C LEU A 132 -12.91 -12.25 8.53
N THR A 133 -12.78 -11.77 9.78
CA THR A 133 -12.85 -10.34 10.12
C THR A 133 -11.52 -9.78 10.62
N TYR A 134 -11.44 -8.44 10.71
CA TYR A 134 -10.26 -7.74 11.24
C TYR A 134 -10.02 -8.04 12.74
N ARG A 135 -11.11 -8.24 13.51
CA ARG A 135 -11.05 -8.49 14.96
C ARG A 135 -10.47 -9.86 15.28
N GLU A 136 -10.86 -10.88 14.52
CA GLU A 136 -10.32 -12.24 14.65
C GLU A 136 -8.82 -12.29 14.40
N VAL A 137 -8.32 -11.57 13.39
CA VAL A 137 -6.88 -11.47 13.14
C VAL A 137 -6.14 -10.91 14.36
N ILE A 138 -6.71 -9.88 15.01
CA ILE A 138 -6.11 -9.31 16.23
C ILE A 138 -6.09 -10.39 17.33
N ALA A 139 -7.18 -11.13 17.53
CA ALA A 139 -7.22 -12.20 18.53
C ALA A 139 -6.13 -13.25 18.29
N ILE A 140 -5.95 -13.71 17.05
CA ILE A 140 -4.90 -14.68 16.69
C ILE A 140 -3.50 -14.13 16.98
N LEU A 141 -3.23 -12.87 16.63
CA LEU A 141 -1.91 -12.26 16.81
C LEU A 141 -1.60 -11.96 18.29
N MET A 142 -2.61 -11.60 19.09
CA MET A 142 -2.44 -11.36 20.52
C MET A 142 -2.15 -12.62 21.31
N GLN A 143 -2.60 -13.79 20.83
CA GLN A 143 -2.23 -15.10 21.37
C GLN A 143 -0.76 -15.48 21.08
N ARG A 144 0.00 -14.66 20.34
CA ARG A 144 1.43 -14.86 20.05
C ARG A 144 1.75 -16.15 19.29
N HIS A 145 0.78 -16.68 18.55
CA HIS A 145 0.94 -17.92 17.77
C HIS A 145 1.56 -17.72 16.38
N VAL A 146 1.78 -16.48 15.93
CA VAL A 146 2.35 -16.20 14.61
C VAL A 146 3.78 -15.71 14.76
N LEU A 147 4.70 -16.46 14.18
CA LEU A 147 6.11 -16.15 14.11
C LEU A 147 6.45 -15.67 12.69
N VAL A 148 7.22 -14.60 12.59
CA VAL A 148 7.84 -14.17 11.33
C VAL A 148 9.34 -14.17 11.53
N ASP A 149 10.06 -14.90 10.68
CA ASP A 149 11.49 -15.13 10.77
C ASP A 149 11.92 -15.60 12.18
N GLY A 150 11.17 -16.54 12.77
CA GLY A 150 11.43 -17.08 14.12
C GLY A 150 11.04 -16.17 15.29
N LYS A 151 10.57 -14.94 15.04
CA LYS A 151 10.18 -14.00 16.09
C LYS A 151 8.67 -13.79 16.15
N VAL A 152 8.11 -13.79 17.36
CA VAL A 152 6.68 -13.49 17.59
C VAL A 152 6.37 -12.08 17.10
N ARG A 153 5.35 -11.95 16.24
CA ARG A 153 4.85 -10.65 15.78
C ARG A 153 3.38 -10.49 16.15
N THR A 154 3.10 -9.45 16.93
CA THR A 154 1.74 -9.08 17.34
C THR A 154 1.13 -8.00 16.45
N ASP A 155 1.94 -7.30 15.66
CA ASP A 155 1.45 -6.23 14.79
C ASP A 155 0.71 -6.78 13.56
N LYS A 156 -0.59 -6.51 13.50
CA LYS A 156 -1.48 -6.83 12.38
C LYS A 156 -1.01 -6.28 11.03
N THR A 157 -0.35 -5.12 11.01
CA THR A 157 0.10 -4.47 9.78
C THR A 157 1.60 -4.63 9.55
N TYR A 158 2.23 -5.60 10.21
CA TYR A 158 3.64 -5.92 9.99
C TYR A 158 3.91 -6.23 8.50
N PRO A 159 4.89 -5.56 7.87
CA PRO A 159 5.19 -5.75 6.46
C PRO A 159 6.06 -7.00 6.26
N SER A 160 5.44 -8.16 6.11
CA SER A 160 6.15 -9.37 5.66
C SER A 160 6.42 -9.28 4.16
N GLY A 161 7.59 -9.68 3.69
CA GLY A 161 7.98 -9.48 2.30
C GLY A 161 8.63 -10.70 1.66
N PHE A 162 9.37 -10.45 0.59
CA PHE A 162 10.00 -11.51 -0.20
C PHE A 162 11.02 -12.31 0.63
N MET A 163 10.97 -13.65 0.53
CA MET A 163 11.79 -14.62 1.25
C MET A 163 11.57 -14.72 2.77
N ASP A 164 10.64 -13.95 3.35
CA ASP A 164 10.31 -14.12 4.77
C ASP A 164 9.67 -15.49 5.03
N VAL A 165 10.00 -16.06 6.19
CA VAL A 165 9.41 -17.31 6.69
C VAL A 165 8.35 -16.96 7.74
N ILE A 166 7.14 -17.48 7.55
CA ILE A 166 6.02 -17.33 8.48
C ILE A 166 5.72 -18.71 9.04
N SER A 167 5.82 -18.86 10.35
CA SER A 167 5.58 -20.11 11.06
C SER A 167 4.38 -19.95 11.99
N ILE A 168 3.53 -20.97 12.01
CA ILE A 168 2.39 -21.06 12.93
C ILE A 168 2.56 -22.36 13.73
N PRO A 169 3.22 -22.32 14.90
CA PRO A 169 3.54 -23.52 15.68
C PRO A 169 2.31 -24.35 16.07
N LYS A 170 1.16 -23.70 16.27
CA LYS A 170 -0.08 -24.38 16.67
C LYS A 170 -0.63 -25.31 15.58
N THR A 171 -0.45 -24.96 14.31
CA THR A 171 -0.85 -25.80 13.17
C THR A 171 0.31 -26.63 12.62
N GLY A 172 1.55 -26.36 13.05
CA GLY A 172 2.75 -26.99 12.51
C GLY A 172 3.06 -26.57 11.07
N GLU A 173 2.42 -25.52 10.55
CA GLU A 173 2.58 -25.09 9.16
C GLU A 173 3.62 -23.97 9.03
N ASN A 174 4.55 -24.16 8.10
CA ASN A 174 5.59 -23.21 7.75
C ASN A 174 5.40 -22.71 6.32
N PHE A 175 5.49 -21.40 6.13
CA PHE A 175 5.29 -20.76 4.84
C PHE A 175 6.46 -19.84 4.49
N ARG A 176 6.85 -19.84 3.21
CA ARG A 176 7.75 -18.83 2.65
C ARG A 176 7.00 -17.93 1.68
N LEU A 177 7.21 -16.63 1.80
CA LEU A 177 6.65 -15.64 0.89
C LEU A 177 7.48 -15.56 -0.41
N LEU A 178 6.90 -16.05 -1.50
CA LEU A 178 7.50 -16.01 -2.83
C LEU A 178 6.61 -15.29 -3.83
N TYR A 179 7.21 -14.88 -4.95
CA TYR A 179 6.45 -14.36 -6.08
C TYR A 179 5.96 -15.49 -6.98
N ASP A 180 4.70 -15.35 -7.41
CA ASP A 180 4.13 -16.10 -8.52
C ASP A 180 4.55 -15.48 -9.86
N THR A 181 4.45 -16.22 -10.97
CA THR A 181 4.83 -15.74 -12.33
C THR A 181 4.02 -14.54 -12.81
N LYS A 182 2.85 -14.32 -12.18
CA LYS A 182 1.99 -13.14 -12.37
C LYS A 182 2.40 -11.92 -11.52
N GLY A 183 3.47 -12.03 -10.75
CA GLY A 183 4.01 -10.96 -9.90
C GLY A 183 3.23 -10.71 -8.61
N ARG A 184 2.55 -11.73 -8.09
CA ARG A 184 1.74 -11.69 -6.86
C ARG A 184 2.46 -12.43 -5.73
N PHE A 185 2.21 -12.05 -4.48
CA PHE A 185 2.69 -12.84 -3.34
C PHE A 185 1.87 -14.12 -3.19
N ARG A 186 2.57 -15.24 -3.08
CA ARG A 186 2.01 -16.55 -2.77
C ARG A 186 2.72 -17.10 -1.54
N LEU A 187 1.95 -17.66 -0.62
CA LEU A 187 2.46 -18.46 0.48
C LEU A 187 2.78 -19.83 -0.06
N HIS A 188 4.06 -20.21 -0.02
CA HIS A 188 4.51 -21.53 -0.39
C HIS A 188 4.76 -22.32 0.89
N SER A 189 4.08 -23.46 1.04
CA SER A 189 4.29 -24.37 2.16
C SER A 189 5.71 -24.95 2.11
N LEU A 190 6.33 -25.06 3.27
CA LEU A 190 7.73 -25.37 3.46
C LEU A 190 7.90 -26.55 4.44
N ARG A 191 8.98 -27.31 4.29
CA ARG A 191 9.42 -28.29 5.28
C ARG A 191 10.17 -27.60 6.42
N ASP A 192 10.22 -28.23 7.59
CA ASP A 192 10.82 -27.64 8.79
C ASP A 192 12.32 -27.35 8.64
N GLU A 193 13.06 -28.17 7.90
CA GLU A 193 14.47 -27.93 7.61
C GLU A 193 14.71 -26.63 6.83
N GLU A 194 13.86 -26.38 5.83
CA GLU A 194 13.94 -25.15 5.04
C GLU A 194 13.45 -23.92 5.81
N ALA A 195 12.60 -24.12 6.83
CA ALA A 195 12.07 -23.04 7.65
C ALA A 195 13.12 -22.42 8.59
N LYS A 196 14.20 -23.15 8.90
CA LYS A 196 15.30 -22.67 9.77
C LYS A 196 16.14 -21.60 9.11
N PHE A 197 16.22 -21.57 7.79
CA PHE A 197 17.06 -20.61 7.06
C PHE A 197 16.26 -19.69 6.14
N LYS A 198 16.91 -18.58 5.77
CA LYS A 198 16.37 -17.57 4.86
C LYS A 198 17.46 -17.09 3.91
N LEU A 199 17.08 -16.77 2.67
CA LEU A 199 17.95 -16.07 1.75
C LEU A 199 17.76 -14.57 1.87
N CYS A 200 18.85 -13.83 2.04
CA CYS A 200 18.84 -12.38 2.08
C CYS A 200 19.84 -11.82 1.06
N LYS A 201 19.39 -10.93 0.18
CA LYS A 201 20.28 -10.21 -0.74
C LYS A 201 21.03 -9.11 0.02
N VAL A 202 22.33 -8.98 -0.23
CA VAL A 202 23.18 -7.91 0.28
C VAL A 202 22.93 -6.65 -0.53
N ARG A 203 22.53 -5.58 0.15
CA ARG A 203 22.26 -4.27 -0.47
C ARG A 203 23.50 -3.39 -0.50
N SER A 204 24.24 -3.35 0.60
CA SER A 204 25.49 -2.60 0.70
C SER A 204 26.43 -3.23 1.72
N VAL A 205 27.72 -3.09 1.47
CA VAL A 205 28.81 -3.43 2.41
C VAL A 205 29.45 -2.12 2.80
N GLN A 206 29.59 -1.87 4.11
CA GLN A 206 30.10 -0.63 4.64
C GLN A 206 31.01 -0.90 5.85
N PHE A 207 31.91 0.03 6.13
CA PHE A 207 32.71 0.03 7.35
C PHE A 207 32.06 0.97 8.37
N GLY A 208 31.86 0.47 9.58
CA GLY A 208 31.35 1.24 10.69
C GLY A 208 32.46 1.94 11.46
N GLN A 209 32.08 2.51 12.61
CA GLN A 209 33.05 3.04 13.56
C GLN A 209 34.05 1.93 13.96
N LYS A 210 35.30 2.34 14.19
CA LYS A 210 36.44 1.44 14.48
C LYS A 210 36.80 0.48 13.33
N GLY A 211 36.44 0.82 12.09
CA GLY A 211 36.79 0.02 10.91
C GLY A 211 36.07 -1.34 10.83
N ILE A 212 34.96 -1.51 11.57
CA ILE A 212 34.26 -2.80 11.64
C ILE A 212 33.37 -2.97 10.40
N PRO A 213 33.60 -3.98 9.53
CA PRO A 213 32.75 -4.20 8.36
C PRO A 213 31.37 -4.71 8.77
N TYR A 214 30.33 -4.20 8.09
CA TYR A 214 28.96 -4.68 8.21
C TYR A 214 28.24 -4.74 6.86
N LEU A 215 27.32 -5.70 6.75
CA LEU A 215 26.42 -5.86 5.61
C LEU A 215 25.05 -5.36 5.97
N ASN A 216 24.42 -4.64 5.03
CA ASN A 216 22.99 -4.37 5.07
C ASN A 216 22.27 -5.29 4.09
N THR A 217 21.26 -5.99 4.58
CA THR A 217 20.44 -6.90 3.77
C THR A 217 19.19 -6.22 3.22
N TYR A 218 18.52 -6.90 2.28
CA TYR A 218 17.23 -6.47 1.71
C TYR A 218 16.13 -6.32 2.77
N ASP A 219 16.12 -7.18 3.80
CA ASP A 219 15.18 -7.14 4.93
C ASP A 219 15.60 -6.17 6.05
N GLY A 220 16.59 -5.31 5.80
CA GLY A 220 17.01 -4.27 6.74
C GLY A 220 17.74 -4.79 7.97
N ARG A 221 18.28 -6.01 7.93
CA ARG A 221 19.18 -6.53 8.96
C ARG A 221 20.60 -6.02 8.71
N THR A 222 21.33 -5.83 9.80
CA THR A 222 22.74 -5.48 9.77
C THR A 222 23.54 -6.61 10.38
N ILE A 223 24.44 -7.21 9.60
CA ILE A 223 25.29 -8.32 10.05
C ILE A 223 26.73 -7.80 10.11
N ARG A 224 27.36 -7.92 11.28
CA ARG A 224 28.73 -7.47 11.53
C ARG A 224 29.71 -8.61 11.24
N TYR A 225 30.94 -8.26 10.87
CA TYR A 225 32.01 -9.21 10.56
C TYR A 225 31.63 -10.22 9.46
N PRO A 226 31.20 -9.75 8.27
CA PRO A 226 31.02 -10.63 7.13
C PRO A 226 32.36 -11.15 6.60
N ASP A 227 32.29 -12.26 5.85
CA ASP A 227 33.40 -12.72 5.02
C ASP A 227 33.78 -11.63 3.99
N PRO A 228 35.07 -11.25 3.87
CA PRO A 228 35.55 -10.28 2.88
C PRO A 228 35.19 -10.61 1.43
N LEU A 229 34.89 -11.87 1.10
CA LEU A 229 34.49 -12.31 -0.23
C LEU A 229 33.09 -11.85 -0.62
N ILE A 230 32.24 -11.46 0.34
CA ILE A 230 30.85 -11.07 0.11
C ILE A 230 30.80 -9.63 -0.41
N LYS A 231 30.20 -9.46 -1.59
CA LYS A 231 30.04 -8.14 -2.24
C LYS A 231 28.58 -7.72 -2.30
N ALA A 232 28.35 -6.47 -2.70
CA ALA A 232 27.01 -5.96 -2.93
C ALA A 232 26.31 -6.73 -4.07
N ASN A 233 25.02 -6.99 -3.90
CA ASN A 233 24.14 -7.80 -4.76
C ASN A 233 24.29 -9.32 -4.67
N ASP A 234 25.25 -9.82 -3.90
CA ASP A 234 25.32 -11.24 -3.55
C ASP A 234 24.14 -11.62 -2.64
N THR A 235 23.87 -12.92 -2.54
CA THR A 235 22.84 -13.44 -1.63
C THR A 235 23.50 -14.25 -0.52
N ILE A 236 23.15 -13.96 0.72
CA ILE A 236 23.58 -14.73 1.90
C ILE A 236 22.46 -15.67 2.35
N LYS A 237 22.85 -16.83 2.86
CA LYS A 237 21.98 -17.78 3.56
C LYS A 237 22.12 -17.53 5.05
N LEU A 238 21.06 -16.99 5.64
CA LEU A 238 20.96 -16.64 7.04
C LEU A 238 20.29 -17.78 7.80
N ASP A 239 20.90 -18.21 8.91
CA ASP A 239 20.21 -19.01 9.91
C ASP A 239 19.34 -18.10 10.79
N LEU A 240 18.05 -18.42 10.94
CA LEU A 240 17.09 -17.55 11.61
C LEU A 240 17.23 -17.56 13.14
N GLU A 241 17.72 -18.66 13.71
CA GLU A 241 17.92 -18.79 15.15
C GLU A 241 19.12 -17.95 15.59
N THR A 242 20.29 -18.22 15.00
CA THR A 242 21.54 -17.53 15.38
C THR A 242 21.73 -16.18 14.71
N ASN A 243 20.99 -15.89 13.63
CA ASN A 243 21.18 -14.71 12.78
C ASN A 243 22.60 -14.59 12.20
N LYS A 244 23.31 -15.71 12.04
CA LYS A 244 24.64 -15.78 11.43
C LYS A 244 24.54 -16.25 9.99
N ILE A 245 25.55 -15.88 9.19
CA ILE A 245 25.68 -16.31 7.81
C ILE A 245 26.21 -17.74 7.81
N THR A 246 25.51 -18.63 7.11
CA THR A 246 25.94 -20.03 6.91
C THR A 246 26.72 -20.16 5.62
N ASP A 247 26.15 -19.67 4.53
CA ASP A 247 26.71 -19.71 3.19
C ASP A 247 26.37 -18.44 2.42
N PHE A 248 27.06 -18.21 1.30
CA PHE A 248 26.70 -17.14 0.36
C PHE A 248 26.82 -17.59 -1.10
N ILE A 249 26.14 -16.84 -1.98
CA ILE A 249 26.12 -17.00 -3.43
C ILE A 249 26.59 -15.69 -4.05
N LYS A 250 27.66 -15.77 -4.85
CA LYS A 250 28.15 -14.64 -5.64
C LYS A 250 27.19 -14.31 -6.79
N PHE A 251 27.06 -13.03 -7.09
CA PHE A 251 26.29 -12.53 -8.21
C PHE A 251 27.10 -12.61 -9.51
N ASP A 252 27.21 -13.82 -10.06
CA ASP A 252 27.96 -14.14 -11.28
C ASP A 252 27.06 -14.79 -12.34
N VAL A 253 27.53 -14.76 -13.59
CA VAL A 253 26.89 -15.41 -14.74
C VAL A 253 26.78 -16.92 -14.48
N GLY A 254 25.66 -17.52 -14.88
CA GLY A 254 25.41 -18.95 -14.69
C GLY A 254 24.67 -19.32 -13.40
N ASN A 255 24.41 -18.37 -12.50
CA ASN A 255 23.62 -18.62 -11.28
C ASN A 255 22.11 -18.42 -11.51
N VAL A 256 21.29 -19.18 -10.77
CA VAL A 256 19.82 -19.04 -10.81
C VAL A 256 19.38 -17.79 -10.06
N VAL A 257 18.52 -17.01 -10.71
CA VAL A 257 17.93 -15.80 -10.16
C VAL A 257 16.40 -15.82 -10.24
N MET A 258 15.78 -15.15 -9.28
CA MET A 258 14.36 -14.77 -9.33
C MET A 258 14.23 -13.26 -9.47
N VAL A 259 13.28 -12.82 -10.29
CA VAL A 259 12.98 -11.40 -10.46
C VAL A 259 11.99 -10.93 -9.39
N THR A 260 12.34 -9.89 -8.64
CA THR A 260 11.51 -9.31 -7.56
C THR A 260 10.69 -8.09 -8.01
N GLY A 261 11.07 -7.44 -9.11
CA GLY A 261 10.49 -6.17 -9.56
C GLY A 261 10.18 -6.08 -11.05
N GLY A 262 9.43 -5.04 -11.44
CA GLY A 262 9.10 -4.77 -12.84
C GLY A 262 8.09 -5.74 -13.47
N ARG A 263 8.05 -5.75 -14.82
CA ARG A 263 7.09 -6.54 -15.61
C ARG A 263 7.35 -8.05 -15.56
N ASN A 264 8.60 -8.43 -15.35
CA ASN A 264 9.09 -9.81 -15.30
C ASN A 264 9.13 -10.40 -13.88
N ARG A 265 8.52 -9.73 -12.89
CA ARG A 265 8.46 -10.19 -11.50
C ARG A 265 7.91 -11.62 -11.38
N GLY A 266 8.60 -12.45 -10.58
CA GLY A 266 8.27 -13.84 -10.31
C GLY A 266 8.77 -14.84 -11.35
N ARG A 267 9.46 -14.38 -12.40
CA ARG A 267 10.18 -15.26 -13.31
C ARG A 267 11.49 -15.75 -12.69
N VAL A 268 11.89 -16.97 -13.03
CA VAL A 268 13.11 -17.62 -12.54
C VAL A 268 13.89 -18.14 -13.73
N GLY A 269 15.17 -17.79 -13.79
CA GLY A 269 16.06 -18.22 -14.86
C GLY A 269 17.53 -18.09 -14.46
N VAL A 270 18.41 -18.44 -15.38
CA VAL A 270 19.87 -18.35 -15.22
C VAL A 270 20.37 -17.05 -15.82
N ILE A 271 21.31 -16.38 -15.13
CA ILE A 271 21.97 -15.18 -15.68
C ILE A 271 22.83 -15.60 -16.88
N LYS A 272 22.57 -15.01 -18.06
CA LYS A 272 23.41 -15.18 -19.26
C LYS A 272 24.46 -14.11 -19.40
N ASN A 273 24.04 -12.85 -19.32
CA ASN A 273 24.91 -11.71 -19.57
C ASN A 273 24.57 -10.55 -18.64
N ARG A 274 25.60 -9.79 -18.28
CA ARG A 274 25.49 -8.59 -17.45
C ARG A 274 26.09 -7.41 -18.24
N GLU A 275 25.21 -6.54 -18.71
CA GLU A 275 25.60 -5.32 -19.41
C GLU A 275 25.81 -4.19 -18.42
N LYS A 276 27.05 -3.69 -18.39
CA LYS A 276 27.44 -2.58 -17.53
C LYS A 276 27.38 -1.29 -18.32
N HIS A 277 26.51 -0.37 -17.87
CA HIS A 277 26.45 0.99 -18.39
C HIS A 277 27.02 1.95 -17.34
N LYS A 278 28.08 2.69 -17.67
CA LYS A 278 28.66 3.67 -16.75
C LYS A 278 27.65 4.80 -16.51
N GLY A 279 27.36 5.10 -15.24
CA GLY A 279 26.44 6.17 -14.86
C GLY A 279 24.94 5.85 -14.99
N SER A 280 24.58 4.66 -15.48
CA SER A 280 23.18 4.22 -15.62
C SER A 280 22.95 2.88 -14.92
N PHE A 281 21.71 2.40 -14.97
CA PHE A 281 21.35 1.11 -14.42
C PHE A 281 21.92 -0.01 -15.28
N GLU A 282 22.56 -0.98 -14.64
CA GLU A 282 23.01 -2.20 -15.31
C GLU A 282 21.82 -3.09 -15.69
N THR A 283 21.92 -3.67 -16.89
CA THR A 283 20.92 -4.58 -17.46
C THR A 283 21.43 -6.00 -17.35
N ILE A 284 20.56 -6.90 -16.89
CA ILE A 284 20.85 -8.33 -16.78
C ILE A 284 19.94 -9.08 -17.72
N HIS A 285 20.56 -9.88 -18.58
CA HIS A 285 19.88 -10.84 -19.45
C HIS A 285 19.77 -12.18 -18.74
N VAL A 286 18.54 -12.67 -18.63
CA VAL A 286 18.20 -13.91 -17.94
C VAL A 286 17.51 -14.84 -18.92
N GLN A 287 17.88 -16.12 -18.90
CA GLN A 287 17.22 -17.16 -19.67
C GLN A 287 16.43 -18.09 -18.75
N ASP A 288 15.15 -18.27 -19.03
CA ASP A 288 14.30 -19.25 -18.34
C ASP A 288 14.68 -20.69 -18.74
N ALA A 289 14.22 -21.68 -17.97
CA ALA A 289 14.46 -23.09 -18.27
C ALA A 289 13.87 -23.57 -19.62
N THR A 290 12.88 -22.87 -20.17
CA THR A 290 12.29 -23.15 -21.49
C THR A 290 13.04 -22.47 -22.64
N GLY A 291 14.12 -21.74 -22.34
CA GLY A 291 14.93 -21.04 -23.33
C GLY A 291 14.49 -19.60 -23.62
N HIS A 292 13.36 -19.12 -23.07
CA HIS A 292 12.93 -17.73 -23.25
C HIS A 292 13.88 -16.77 -22.54
N GLU A 293 14.32 -15.74 -23.27
CA GLU A 293 15.19 -14.70 -22.74
C GLU A 293 14.41 -13.43 -22.41
N PHE A 294 14.86 -12.74 -21.36
CA PHE A 294 14.33 -11.44 -20.99
C PHE A 294 15.36 -10.63 -20.21
N ALA A 295 15.21 -9.32 -20.26
CA ALA A 295 16.08 -8.38 -19.56
C ALA A 295 15.41 -7.77 -18.32
N THR A 296 16.20 -7.48 -17.30
CA THR A 296 15.78 -6.72 -16.11
C THR A 296 16.93 -5.87 -15.55
N ARG A 297 16.60 -4.87 -14.71
CA ARG A 297 17.60 -4.08 -13.99
C ARG A 297 18.23 -4.87 -12.84
N LEU A 298 19.49 -4.61 -12.52
CA LEU A 298 20.23 -5.18 -11.38
C LEU A 298 19.46 -5.19 -10.05
N GLY A 299 18.80 -4.08 -9.72
CA GLY A 299 18.05 -3.96 -8.47
C GLY A 299 16.88 -4.93 -8.33
N ASN A 300 16.32 -5.40 -9.45
CA ASN A 300 15.16 -6.30 -9.49
C ASN A 300 15.54 -7.77 -9.51
N VAL A 301 16.83 -8.11 -9.53
CA VAL A 301 17.31 -9.48 -9.62
C VAL A 301 17.77 -9.96 -8.25
N PHE A 302 17.38 -11.19 -7.88
CA PHE A 302 17.73 -11.82 -6.62
C PHE A 302 18.27 -13.22 -6.89
N THR A 303 19.51 -13.50 -6.51
CA THR A 303 20.13 -14.82 -6.70
C THR A 303 19.58 -15.81 -5.68
N ILE A 304 19.12 -16.96 -6.16
CA ILE A 304 18.48 -17.99 -5.33
C ILE A 304 19.26 -19.31 -5.28
N GLY A 305 20.23 -19.51 -6.15
CA GLY A 305 21.00 -20.75 -6.20
C GLY A 305 22.28 -20.65 -7.01
N LYS A 306 23.14 -21.67 -6.85
CA LYS A 306 24.39 -21.84 -7.62
C LYS A 306 24.12 -22.70 -8.85
N GLY A 307 24.61 -22.28 -10.01
CA GLY A 307 24.39 -23.01 -11.26
C GLY A 307 22.90 -23.09 -11.62
N SER A 308 22.38 -24.30 -11.82
CA SER A 308 20.97 -24.57 -12.15
C SER A 308 20.10 -24.95 -10.92
N LYS A 309 20.72 -25.22 -9.76
CA LYS A 309 20.01 -25.72 -8.56
C LYS A 309 19.64 -24.58 -7.61
N PRO A 310 18.35 -24.27 -7.40
CA PRO A 310 17.92 -23.31 -6.38
C PRO A 310 18.13 -23.87 -4.96
N TRP A 311 18.48 -23.01 -4.00
CA TRP A 311 18.58 -23.38 -2.58
C TRP A 311 17.24 -23.37 -1.84
N VAL A 312 16.19 -22.87 -2.49
CA VAL A 312 14.86 -22.68 -1.92
C VAL A 312 13.84 -23.39 -2.79
N SER A 313 12.85 -24.03 -2.16
CA SER A 313 11.71 -24.60 -2.87
C SER A 313 10.93 -23.53 -3.65
N LEU A 314 10.63 -23.83 -4.92
CA LEU A 314 9.95 -22.90 -5.83
C LEU A 314 8.44 -23.17 -5.89
N PRO A 315 7.61 -22.13 -6.11
CA PRO A 315 6.17 -22.31 -6.28
C PRO A 315 5.83 -23.10 -7.56
N LYS A 316 4.59 -23.58 -7.64
CA LYS A 316 4.07 -24.33 -8.81
C LYS A 316 4.38 -23.57 -10.11
N GLY A 317 5.00 -24.25 -11.07
CA GLY A 317 5.45 -23.66 -12.33
C GLY A 317 6.90 -23.21 -12.35
N LYS A 318 7.66 -23.36 -11.25
CA LYS A 318 9.12 -23.11 -11.16
C LYS A 318 9.57 -21.74 -11.69
N GLY A 319 8.69 -20.74 -11.70
CA GLY A 319 8.97 -19.41 -12.23
C GLY A 319 8.90 -19.28 -13.76
N ILE A 320 8.41 -20.29 -14.48
CA ILE A 320 8.21 -20.23 -15.93
C ILE A 320 6.91 -19.50 -16.23
N LYS A 321 7.00 -18.38 -16.94
CA LYS A 321 5.84 -17.60 -17.35
C LYS A 321 5.37 -18.05 -18.74
N LEU A 322 4.22 -18.70 -18.78
CA LEU A 322 3.56 -19.13 -20.01
C LEU A 322 3.03 -17.95 -20.82
N SER A 323 2.85 -18.16 -22.12
CA SER A 323 2.15 -17.21 -22.98
C SER A 323 0.67 -17.11 -22.60
N VAL A 324 0.00 -16.02 -23.01
CA VAL A 324 -1.43 -15.81 -22.68
C VAL A 324 -2.30 -16.94 -23.26
N ILE A 325 -1.95 -17.41 -24.46
CA ILE A 325 -2.66 -18.50 -25.16
C ILE A 325 -2.45 -19.83 -24.43
N GLU A 326 -1.22 -20.12 -23.98
CA GLU A 326 -0.93 -21.32 -23.18
C GLU A 326 -1.65 -21.30 -21.83
N GLU A 327 -1.69 -20.15 -21.14
CA GLU A 327 -2.43 -20.01 -19.90
C GLU A 327 -3.94 -20.26 -20.11
N GLN A 328 -4.49 -19.74 -21.22
CA GLN A 328 -5.90 -19.94 -21.56
C GLN A 328 -6.18 -21.42 -21.82
N LYS A 329 -5.37 -22.08 -22.67
CA LYS A 329 -5.50 -23.52 -22.94
C LYS A 329 -5.41 -24.35 -21.65
N LYS A 330 -4.43 -24.05 -20.79
CA LYS A 330 -4.26 -24.71 -19.50
C LYS A 330 -5.47 -24.52 -18.57
N ARG A 331 -6.07 -23.32 -18.57
CA ARG A 331 -7.26 -23.03 -17.77
C ARG A 331 -8.48 -23.79 -18.29
N LEU A 332 -8.70 -23.81 -19.61
CA LEU A 332 -9.80 -24.54 -20.23
C LEU A 332 -9.68 -26.05 -19.97
N ALA A 333 -8.49 -26.62 -20.13
CA ALA A 333 -8.22 -28.03 -19.84
C ALA A 333 -8.46 -28.38 -18.35
N ALA A 334 -8.10 -27.48 -17.43
CA ALA A 334 -8.38 -27.70 -16.01
C ALA A 334 -9.88 -27.62 -15.70
N GLN A 335 -10.63 -26.76 -16.38
CA GLN A 335 -12.08 -26.65 -16.24
C GLN A 335 -12.78 -27.90 -16.78
N SER A 336 -12.42 -28.37 -17.98
CA SER A 336 -12.98 -29.60 -18.54
C SER A 336 -12.70 -30.82 -17.66
N ALA A 337 -11.50 -30.90 -17.07
CA ALA A 337 -11.14 -31.99 -16.15
C ALA A 337 -11.85 -31.94 -14.79
N THR A 338 -12.45 -30.80 -14.41
CA THR A 338 -13.24 -30.71 -13.16
C THR A 338 -14.71 -31.06 -13.40
N THR A 339 -15.18 -30.85 -14.63
CA THR A 339 -16.57 -31.10 -15.03
C THR A 339 -16.81 -32.55 -15.47
N ALA A 340 -15.76 -33.26 -15.91
CA ALA A 340 -15.77 -34.69 -16.19
C ALA A 340 -15.57 -35.51 -14.93
#